data_AF-A0A7C2X4H6-F1
#
_entry.id   AF-A0A7C2X4H6-F1
#
_cell.length_a   1.000
_cell.length_b   1.000
_cell.length_c   1.000
_cell.angle_alpha   90.00
_cell.angle_beta   90.00
_cell.angle_gamma   90.00
#
_symmetry.space_group_name_H-M   'P 1'
#
loop_
_entity.id
_entity.type
_entity.pdbx_description
1 polymer ?
#
loop_
_entity_poly.entity_id
_entity_poly.type
_entity_poly.pdbx_seq_one_letter_code
_entity_poly.pdbx_strand_id
1 'polypeptide(L)'
;MTKYSQYLRGPQSKSRPWQVHPIWRGIGCVLLVVMPVMAYAGAVLLVEANRRENWLPLAPALMQPIRLPWIGIIPHLIATLLTALVLLLVGFAVLMAVYALVYRFAGPPQYGPLDAPPETWRKKRR
;
A
#
# COMPACT_ATOMS: atom_id res chain seq x y z
N MET A 1 16.30 -24.38 39.47
CA MET A 1 16.54 -24.13 38.03
C MET A 1 16.24 -25.41 37.25
N THR A 2 15.18 -25.39 36.44
CA THR A 2 14.59 -26.62 35.87
C THR A 2 15.16 -26.91 34.49
N LYS A 3 15.65 -28.14 34.29
CA LYS A 3 16.31 -28.67 33.07
C LYS A 3 15.45 -28.56 31.79
N TYR A 4 14.15 -28.30 31.93
CA TYR A 4 13.18 -28.28 30.84
C TYR A 4 12.81 -26.88 30.34
N SER A 5 13.40 -25.81 30.88
CA SER A 5 13.10 -24.44 30.43
C SER A 5 13.53 -24.14 28.98
N GLN A 6 14.43 -24.96 28.42
CA GLN A 6 14.91 -24.82 27.05
C GLN A 6 13.84 -25.17 26.00
N TYR A 7 12.88 -26.04 26.33
CA TYR A 7 11.77 -26.42 25.44
C TYR A 7 10.58 -25.44 25.48
N LEU A 8 10.57 -24.54 26.47
CA LEU A 8 9.61 -23.43 26.59
C LEU A 8 10.08 -22.16 25.88
N ARG A 9 11.30 -22.16 25.30
CA ARG A 9 11.69 -21.11 24.36
C ARG A 9 10.87 -21.31 23.09
N GLY A 10 9.72 -20.64 23.02
CA GLY A 10 9.04 -20.39 21.77
C GLY A 10 10.04 -19.88 20.73
N PRO A 11 9.87 -20.20 19.44
CA PRO A 11 10.86 -19.90 18.41
C PRO A 11 11.27 -18.44 18.53
N GLN A 12 12.52 -18.19 18.95
CA GLN A 12 13.06 -16.84 18.95
C GLN A 12 12.92 -16.35 17.53
N SER A 13 12.13 -15.30 17.30
CA SER A 13 11.97 -14.75 15.97
C SER A 13 13.38 -14.40 15.49
N LYS A 14 13.90 -15.16 14.51
CA LYS A 14 15.16 -14.82 13.84
C LYS A 14 15.07 -13.33 13.54
N SER A 15 15.99 -12.54 14.12
CA SER A 15 16.07 -11.12 13.81
C SER A 15 16.20 -11.05 12.29
N ARG A 16 15.24 -10.38 11.64
CA ARG A 16 15.25 -10.27 10.18
C ARG A 16 16.53 -9.51 9.83
N PRO A 17 17.49 -10.10 9.11
CA PRO A 17 18.78 -9.45 8.85
C PRO A 17 18.64 -8.22 7.95
N TRP A 18 17.48 -8.07 7.29
CA TRP A 18 17.18 -6.98 6.38
C TRP A 18 16.70 -5.75 7.14
N GLN A 19 17.65 -4.92 7.58
CA GLN A 19 17.36 -3.52 7.86
C GLN A 19 16.98 -2.85 6.52
N VAL A 20 15.78 -2.27 6.44
CA VAL A 20 15.34 -1.53 5.25
C VAL A 20 16.32 -0.38 5.02
N HIS A 21 16.98 -0.36 3.85
CA HIS A 21 17.97 0.66 3.51
C HIS A 21 17.36 2.07 3.70
N PRO A 22 18.08 3.02 4.30
CA PRO A 22 17.55 4.36 4.60
C PRO A 22 17.02 5.09 3.35
N ILE A 23 17.61 4.85 2.17
CA ILE A 23 17.12 5.41 0.90
C ILE A 23 15.70 4.94 0.57
N TRP A 24 15.41 3.65 0.75
CA TRP A 24 14.06 3.10 0.52
C TRP A 24 13.03 3.67 1.49
N ARG A 25 13.44 4.00 2.72
CA ARG A 25 12.58 4.72 3.68
C ARG A 25 12.31 6.17 3.21
N GLY A 26 13.31 6.84 2.64
CA GLY A 26 13.18 8.19 2.10
C GLY A 26 12.21 8.26 0.91
N ILE A 27 12.31 7.33 -0.04
CA ILE A 27 11.40 7.22 -1.18
C ILE A 27 9.95 7.02 -0.71
N GLY A 28 9.73 6.15 0.28
CA GLY A 28 8.41 5.94 0.88
C GLY A 28 7.84 7.22 1.51
N CYS A 29 8.66 8.01 2.19
CA CYS A 29 8.24 9.29 2.78
C CYS A 29 7.82 10.31 1.72
N VAL A 30 8.58 10.43 0.62
CA VAL A 30 8.23 11.32 -0.50
C VAL A 30 6.93 10.84 -1.16
N LEU A 31 6.78 9.55 -1.40
CA LEU A 31 5.57 8.97 -1.99
C LEU A 31 4.32 9.19 -1.12
N LEU A 32 4.47 9.20 0.21
CA LEU A 32 3.37 9.47 1.13
C LEU A 32 2.76 10.86 0.91
N VAL A 33 3.56 11.84 0.50
CA VAL A 33 3.09 13.19 0.20
C VAL A 33 2.66 13.33 -1.26
N VAL A 34 3.47 12.82 -2.18
CA VAL A 34 3.24 12.97 -3.62
C VAL A 34 1.98 12.22 -4.07
N MET A 35 1.74 11.00 -3.57
CA MET A 35 0.59 10.19 -3.99
C MET A 35 -0.76 10.85 -3.67
N PRO A 36 -1.05 11.31 -2.44
CA PRO A 36 -2.29 12.02 -2.15
C PRO A 36 -2.47 13.29 -2.97
N VAL A 37 -1.40 14.07 -3.17
CA VAL A 37 -1.46 15.30 -3.97
C VAL A 37 -1.83 14.99 -5.42
N MET A 38 -1.16 14.01 -6.04
CA MET A 38 -1.44 13.58 -7.40
C MET A 38 -2.83 12.95 -7.55
N ALA A 39 -3.25 12.12 -6.58
CA ALA A 39 -4.57 11.50 -6.58
C ALA A 39 -5.69 12.54 -6.47
N TYR A 40 -5.52 13.56 -5.64
CA TYR A 40 -6.48 14.65 -5.52
C TYR A 40 -6.55 15.48 -6.81
N ALA A 41 -5.41 15.88 -7.37
CA ALA A 41 -5.37 16.62 -8.63
C ALA A 41 -6.02 15.83 -9.78
N GLY A 42 -5.72 14.53 -9.89
CA GLY A 42 -6.35 13.64 -10.86
C GLY A 42 -7.86 13.50 -10.64
N ALA A 43 -8.31 13.43 -9.38
CA ALA A 43 -9.74 13.33 -9.06
C ALA A 43 -10.53 14.58 -9.46
N VAL A 44 -9.97 15.77 -9.25
CA VAL A 44 -10.62 17.03 -9.68
C VAL A 44 -10.86 17.02 -11.18
N LEU A 45 -9.84 16.64 -11.96
CA LEU A 45 -9.94 16.56 -13.42
C LEU A 45 -10.93 15.49 -13.87
N LEU A 46 -10.90 14.31 -13.24
CA LEU A 46 -11.75 13.19 -13.62
C LEU A 46 -13.24 13.46 -13.29
N VAL A 47 -13.54 14.08 -12.16
CA VAL A 47 -14.90 14.46 -11.78
C VAL A 47 -15.45 15.53 -12.71
N GLU A 48 -14.63 16.54 -13.06
CA GLU A 48 -15.03 17.58 -14.02
C GLU A 48 -15.27 17.00 -15.42
N ALA A 49 -14.40 16.10 -15.89
CA ALA A 49 -14.57 15.40 -17.15
C ALA A 49 -15.85 14.54 -17.15
N ASN A 50 -16.09 13.78 -16.07
CA ASN A 50 -17.30 12.98 -15.94
C ASN A 50 -18.58 13.83 -15.92
N ARG A 51 -18.53 15.05 -15.37
CA ARG A 51 -19.68 15.98 -15.39
C ARG A 51 -20.01 16.47 -16.80
N ARG A 52 -19.00 16.65 -17.66
CA ARG A 52 -19.18 17.10 -19.05
C ARG A 52 -19.69 15.97 -19.94
N GLU A 53 -19.05 14.82 -19.84
CA GLU A 53 -19.29 13.69 -20.75
C GLU A 53 -20.33 12.68 -20.21
N ASN A 54 -20.68 12.76 -18.93
CA ASN A 54 -21.64 11.87 -18.25
C ASN A 54 -21.32 10.36 -18.39
N TRP A 55 -20.04 9.98 -18.29
CA TRP A 55 -19.63 8.56 -18.40
C TRP A 55 -20.24 7.67 -17.31
N LEU A 56 -20.37 8.19 -16.09
CA LEU A 56 -20.95 7.50 -14.95
C LEU A 56 -22.06 8.34 -14.30
N PRO A 57 -23.25 7.76 -14.06
CA PRO A 57 -24.31 8.44 -13.34
C PRO A 57 -23.92 8.60 -11.86
N LEU A 58 -23.60 9.83 -11.46
CA LEU A 58 -23.27 10.15 -10.07
C LEU A 58 -24.55 10.54 -9.32
N ALA A 59 -24.71 9.99 -8.11
CA ALA A 59 -25.84 10.34 -7.26
C ALA A 59 -25.82 11.85 -6.95
N PRO A 60 -26.96 12.57 -7.01
CA PRO A 60 -27.01 14.02 -6.79
C PRO A 60 -26.41 14.45 -5.46
N ALA A 61 -26.54 13.62 -4.42
CA ALA A 61 -25.96 13.85 -3.09
C ALA A 61 -24.43 14.03 -3.13
N LEU A 62 -23.72 13.34 -4.03
CA LEU A 62 -22.27 13.42 -4.16
C LEU A 62 -21.82 14.71 -4.86
N MET A 63 -22.70 15.28 -5.69
CA MET A 63 -22.46 16.51 -6.45
C MET A 63 -22.85 17.77 -5.68
N GLN A 64 -23.33 17.67 -4.45
CA GLN A 64 -23.74 18.84 -3.69
C GLN A 64 -22.53 19.72 -3.33
N PRO A 65 -22.62 21.05 -3.52
CA PRO A 65 -21.59 21.97 -3.06
C PRO A 65 -21.64 22.07 -1.53
N ILE A 66 -20.50 21.88 -0.88
CA ILE A 66 -20.39 22.03 0.58
C ILE A 66 -19.87 23.42 0.90
N ARG A 67 -20.55 24.09 1.85
CA ARG A 67 -20.13 25.39 2.37
C ARG A 67 -19.35 25.18 3.65
N LEU A 68 -18.07 25.50 3.62
CA LEU A 68 -17.23 25.51 4.81
C LEU A 68 -17.17 26.94 5.34
N PRO A 69 -17.39 27.16 6.65
CA PRO A 69 -17.53 28.51 7.20
C PRO A 69 -16.27 29.37 7.02
N TRP A 70 -15.09 28.76 6.80
CA TRP A 70 -13.80 29.47 6.76
C TRP A 70 -13.12 29.45 5.38
N ILE A 71 -13.54 28.59 4.46
CA ILE A 71 -12.84 28.31 3.19
C ILE A 71 -13.69 28.69 1.96
N GLY A 72 -15.00 28.85 2.13
CA GLY A 72 -15.93 29.18 1.05
C GLY A 72 -16.68 27.96 0.51
N ILE A 73 -17.18 28.08 -0.71
CA ILE A 73 -17.99 27.05 -1.38
C ILE A 73 -17.06 26.19 -2.24
N ILE A 74 -16.97 24.90 -1.92
CA ILE A 74 -16.19 23.94 -2.73
C ILE A 74 -17.18 23.07 -3.51
N PRO A 75 -17.19 23.13 -4.86
CA PRO A 75 -18.09 22.32 -5.67
C PRO A 75 -17.68 20.84 -5.61
N HIS A 76 -18.67 19.95 -5.52
CA HIS A 76 -18.51 18.50 -5.66
C HIS A 76 -17.45 17.85 -4.75
N LEU A 77 -17.20 18.42 -3.56
CA LEU A 77 -16.12 18.01 -2.65
C LEU A 77 -16.16 16.52 -2.28
N ILE A 78 -17.35 15.97 -2.03
CA ILE A 78 -17.50 14.55 -1.68
C ILE A 78 -17.12 13.65 -2.86
N ALA A 79 -17.64 13.95 -4.06
CA ALA A 79 -17.30 13.21 -5.27
C ALA A 79 -15.78 13.22 -5.50
N THR A 80 -15.13 14.39 -5.41
CA THR A 80 -13.68 14.52 -5.55
C THR A 80 -12.91 13.71 -4.54
N LEU A 81 -13.28 13.75 -3.25
CA LEU A 81 -12.58 12.97 -2.21
C LEU A 81 -12.74 11.46 -2.39
N LEU A 82 -13.93 11.00 -2.77
CA LEU A 82 -14.19 9.58 -3.03
C LEU A 82 -13.37 9.12 -4.24
N THR A 83 -13.40 9.87 -5.35
CA THR A 83 -12.59 9.57 -6.53
C THR A 83 -11.09 9.62 -6.22
N ALA A 84 -10.63 10.59 -5.42
CA ALA A 84 -9.23 10.67 -4.99
C ALA A 84 -8.82 9.46 -4.15
N LEU A 85 -9.67 9.00 -3.25
CA LEU A 85 -9.42 7.78 -2.47
C LEU A 85 -9.31 6.55 -3.39
N VAL A 86 -10.21 6.41 -4.37
CA VAL A 86 -10.15 5.32 -5.36
C VAL A 86 -8.86 5.40 -6.18
N LEU A 87 -8.51 6.57 -6.70
CA LEU A 87 -7.26 6.78 -7.45
C LEU A 87 -6.02 6.51 -6.60
N LEU A 88 -6.04 6.87 -5.32
CA LEU A 88 -4.95 6.58 -4.39
C LEU A 88 -4.80 5.06 -4.18
N LEU A 89 -5.90 4.35 -3.92
CA LEU A 89 -5.89 2.89 -3.78
C LEU A 89 -5.37 2.20 -5.04
N VAL A 90 -5.87 2.62 -6.21
CA VAL A 90 -5.42 2.10 -7.50
C VAL A 90 -3.93 2.43 -7.73
N GLY A 91 -3.50 3.65 -7.46
CA GLY A 91 -2.11 4.08 -7.60
C GLY A 91 -1.16 3.26 -6.71
N PHE A 92 -1.53 3.02 -5.46
CA PHE A 92 -0.76 2.14 -4.55
C PHE A 92 -0.78 0.68 -5.02
N ALA A 93 -1.91 0.18 -5.52
CA ALA A 93 -2.00 -1.18 -6.05
C ALA A 93 -1.09 -1.37 -7.27
N VAL A 94 -1.05 -0.40 -8.19
CA VAL A 94 -0.13 -0.40 -9.33
C VAL A 94 1.32 -0.35 -8.87
N LEU A 95 1.66 0.53 -7.92
CA LEU A 95 3.02 0.60 -7.37
C LEU A 95 3.45 -0.73 -6.73
N MET A 96 2.57 -1.37 -5.97
CA MET A 96 2.81 -2.71 -5.40
C MET A 96 3.04 -3.76 -6.49
N ALA A 97 2.23 -3.76 -7.55
CA ALA A 97 2.39 -4.69 -8.65
C ALA A 97 3.74 -4.50 -9.37
N VAL A 98 4.14 -3.25 -9.62
CA VAL A 98 5.45 -2.92 -10.18
C VAL A 98 6.57 -3.37 -9.24
N TYR A 99 6.48 -3.08 -7.95
CA TYR A 99 7.47 -3.52 -6.96
C TYR A 99 7.61 -5.05 -6.92
N ALA A 100 6.49 -5.78 -6.92
CA ALA A 100 6.50 -7.24 -6.96
C ALA A 100 7.15 -7.78 -8.23
N LEU A 101 6.90 -7.13 -9.37
CA LEU A 101 7.54 -7.49 -10.64
C LEU A 101 9.05 -7.26 -10.59
N VAL A 102 9.49 -6.10 -10.10
CA VAL A 102 10.92 -5.78 -9.94
C VAL A 102 11.59 -6.77 -8.99
N TYR A 103 10.98 -7.08 -7.85
CA TYR A 103 11.53 -8.03 -6.88
C TYR A 103 11.59 -9.45 -7.44
N ARG A 104 10.66 -9.84 -8.32
CA ARG A 104 10.71 -11.12 -9.00
C ARG A 104 11.92 -11.24 -9.94
N PHE A 105 12.32 -10.16 -10.61
CA PHE A 105 13.43 -10.17 -11.57
C PHE A 105 14.80 -9.88 -10.95
N ALA A 106 14.86 -8.97 -9.97
CA ALA A 106 16.11 -8.46 -9.38
C ALA A 106 16.27 -8.83 -7.89
N GLY A 107 15.36 -9.64 -7.34
CA GLY A 107 15.40 -10.03 -5.93
C GLY A 107 16.57 -10.97 -5.60
N PRO A 108 17.17 -10.84 -4.41
CA PRO A 108 18.21 -11.75 -3.96
C PRO A 108 17.68 -13.19 -3.79
N PRO A 109 18.55 -14.21 -3.91
CA PRO A 109 18.17 -15.59 -3.63
C PRO A 109 17.67 -15.73 -2.18
N GLN A 110 16.69 -16.62 -1.96
CA GLN A 110 16.07 -16.83 -0.64
C GLN A 110 17.03 -17.34 0.44
N TYR A 111 18.09 -18.05 0.03
CA TYR A 111 19.08 -18.62 0.93
C TYR A 111 20.42 -17.91 0.74
N GLY A 112 21.03 -17.49 1.85
CA GLY A 112 22.41 -17.06 1.86
C GLY A 112 23.37 -18.24 1.67
N PRO A 113 24.66 -17.98 1.38
CA PRO A 113 25.66 -19.03 1.16
C PRO A 113 25.90 -19.94 2.38
N LEU A 114 25.50 -19.49 3.58
CA LEU A 114 25.63 -20.24 4.83
C LEU A 114 24.29 -20.81 5.34
N ASP A 115 23.18 -20.57 4.64
CA ASP A 115 21.86 -21.01 5.09
C ASP A 115 21.53 -22.41 4.55
N ALA A 116 21.33 -23.37 5.45
CA ALA A 116 20.77 -24.68 5.10
C ALA A 116 19.25 -24.56 4.87
N PRO A 117 18.68 -25.29 3.89
CA PRO A 117 17.23 -25.32 3.69
C PRO A 117 16.54 -25.90 4.94
N PRO A 118 15.30 -25.45 5.25
CA PRO A 118 14.57 -25.92 6.42
C PRO A 118 14.33 -27.42 6.34
N GLU A 119 14.57 -28.13 7.45
CA GLU A 119 14.31 -29.56 7.55
C GLU A 119 12.80 -29.85 7.44
N THR A 120 12.38 -30.39 6.30
CA THR A 120 10.99 -30.82 6.12
C THR A 120 10.79 -32.18 6.80
N TRP A 121 10.11 -32.21 7.94
CA TRP A 121 9.74 -33.49 8.57
C TRP A 121 8.64 -34.19 7.76
N ARG A 122 9.01 -35.25 7.05
CA ARG A 122 8.06 -36.11 6.33
C ARG A 122 7.48 -37.15 7.29
N LYS A 123 6.20 -37.00 7.69
CA LYS A 123 5.48 -38.06 8.43
C LYS A 123 5.51 -39.36 7.61
N LYS A 124 6.17 -40.39 8.14
CA LYS A 124 6.07 -41.75 7.60
C LYS A 124 4.64 -42.25 7.89
N ARG A 125 3.81 -42.41 6.86
CA ARG A 125 2.51 -43.10 7.00
C ARG A 125 2.81 -44.57 7.36
N ARG A 126 2.23 -45.05 8.46
CA ARG A 126 2.13 -46.47 8.79
C ARG A 126 0.97 -47.07 8.03
#